data_AF-A0A0V0ZY38-F1
#
_entry.id   AF-A0A0V0ZY38-F1
#
_cell.length_a   1.000
_cell.length_b   1.000
_cell.length_c   1.000
_cell.angle_alpha   90.00
_cell.angle_beta   90.00
_cell.angle_gamma   90.00
#
_symmetry.space_group_name_H-M   'P 1'
#
loop_
_entity.id
_entity.type
_entity.pdbx_description
1 polymer ?
#
loop_
_entity_poly.entity_id
_entity_poly.type
_entity_poly.pdbx_seq_one_letter_code
_entity_poly.pdbx_strand_id
1 'polypeptide(L)'
;LVTLVFHSSTGLVVAKFHFSILCFHAFSCCLNSVKSVCIISSVERLAMPSNEENTFADVHPFLLSKWKSIFITFFDSNNSKEIDWSDFYLITKRVGDLYGVDSEQMRLTRKRMQPLWDGLVELADLNKDEKIQLAEWVDFLKRCENGQSAEMRWIQEYMNFIFQLFDVSCDGKIDFPEYVDGMKTYGVAECTARRAFSLITDACDHDHAKAFFDKATFNNLWKQYFFSKDKLATGNHLFGLVE
;
A
#
# COMPACT_ATOMS: atom_id res chain seq x y z
N LEU A 1 11.91 7.77 21.33
CA LEU A 1 11.55 9.01 22.06
C LEU A 1 10.45 9.66 21.24
N VAL A 2 9.24 9.87 21.74
CA VAL A 2 8.20 10.53 20.92
C VAL A 2 8.31 12.03 21.15
N THR A 3 8.53 12.78 20.09
CA THR A 3 8.49 14.25 20.11
C THR A 3 7.13 14.68 19.58
N LEU A 4 6.29 15.24 20.45
CA LEU A 4 5.02 15.83 20.05
C LEU A 4 5.20 17.34 19.90
N VAL A 5 4.75 17.87 18.77
CA VAL A 5 4.80 19.30 18.44
C VAL A 5 3.38 19.83 18.41
N PHE A 6 3.08 20.78 19.29
CA PHE A 6 1.77 21.43 19.35
C PHE A 6 1.87 22.85 18.82
N HIS A 7 0.92 23.23 17.96
CA HIS A 7 0.70 24.63 17.58
C HIS A 7 -0.42 25.22 18.44
N SER A 8 -0.09 26.24 19.23
CA SER A 8 -1.06 27.06 19.94
C SER A 8 -1.04 28.49 19.40
N SER A 9 -2.11 29.25 19.63
CA SER A 9 -2.21 30.67 19.26
C SER A 9 -1.14 31.57 19.90
N THR A 10 -0.37 31.06 20.86
CA THR A 10 0.68 31.79 21.60
C THR A 10 2.10 31.27 21.33
N GLY A 11 2.29 30.32 20.40
CA GLY A 11 3.61 29.81 20.00
C GLY A 11 3.74 28.29 19.96
N LEU A 12 4.92 27.83 19.56
CA LEU A 12 5.30 26.43 19.38
C LEU A 12 5.70 25.78 20.72
N VAL A 13 5.05 24.67 21.07
CA VAL A 13 5.43 23.87 22.24
C VAL A 13 5.93 22.49 21.78
N VAL A 14 7.15 22.13 22.16
CA VAL A 14 7.79 20.85 21.83
C VAL A 14 8.02 20.07 23.12
N ALA A 15 7.46 18.86 23.21
CA ALA A 15 7.65 17.97 24.36
C ALA A 15 8.22 16.63 23.90
N LYS A 16 9.20 16.10 24.66
CA LYS A 16 9.87 14.82 24.41
C LYS A 16 9.54 13.82 25.52
N PHE A 17 9.06 12.63 25.17
CA PHE A 17 8.75 11.56 26.12
C PHE A 17 9.54 10.28 25.85
N HIS A 18 9.97 9.61 26.94
CA HIS A 18 10.57 8.27 26.93
C HIS A 18 9.49 7.19 26.96
N PHE A 19 9.70 6.11 26.21
CA PHE A 19 8.70 5.07 25.91
C PHE A 19 8.52 4.04 27.03
N SER A 20 8.36 4.48 28.27
CA SER A 20 8.13 3.58 29.39
C SER A 20 7.09 4.20 30.31
N ILE A 21 5.88 3.65 30.23
CA ILE A 21 4.74 3.90 31.13
C ILE A 21 4.16 5.31 31.01
N LEU A 22 3.15 5.46 30.16
CA LEU A 22 2.13 6.48 30.39
C LEU A 22 0.75 5.85 30.24
N CYS A 23 0.20 5.54 31.42
CA CYS A 23 -1.17 5.14 31.65
C CYS A 23 -2.15 6.11 31.00
N PHE A 24 -3.13 5.55 30.30
CA PHE A 24 -4.17 6.20 29.52
C PHE A 24 -5.22 7.01 30.35
N HIS A 25 -4.87 7.53 31.53
CA HIS A 25 -5.87 8.11 32.45
C HIS A 25 -5.64 9.57 32.90
N ALA A 26 -4.59 10.25 32.44
CA ALA A 26 -4.27 11.60 32.93
C ALA A 26 -4.36 12.73 31.87
N PHE A 27 -4.95 12.49 30.70
CA PHE A 27 -5.00 13.48 29.61
C PHE A 27 -6.41 13.98 29.25
N SER A 28 -7.36 13.90 30.19
CA SER A 28 -8.76 14.32 29.95
C SER A 28 -9.16 15.70 30.52
N CYS A 29 -8.28 16.46 31.17
CA CYS A 29 -8.72 17.68 31.88
C CYS A 29 -8.31 19.04 31.26
N CYS A 30 -7.55 19.10 30.15
CA CYS A 30 -7.07 20.40 29.63
C CYS A 30 -7.24 20.63 28.12
N LEU A 31 -8.17 19.97 27.43
CA LEU A 31 -8.42 20.23 25.99
C LEU A 31 -9.89 20.52 25.69
N ASN A 32 -10.39 21.65 26.18
CA ASN A 32 -11.67 22.23 25.76
C ASN A 32 -11.51 23.27 24.63
N SER A 33 -10.55 23.09 23.70
CA SER A 33 -10.48 23.89 22.46
C SER A 33 -9.46 23.39 21.41
N VAL A 34 -9.51 22.12 20.99
CA VAL A 34 -8.75 21.68 19.80
C VAL A 34 -9.69 20.94 18.85
N LYS A 35 -9.95 21.56 17.69
CA LYS A 35 -10.93 21.10 16.69
C LYS A 35 -10.41 20.05 15.71
N SER A 36 -9.14 19.64 15.79
CA SER A 36 -8.61 18.48 15.04
C SER A 36 -7.23 18.13 15.55
N VAL A 37 -6.94 16.85 15.74
CA VAL A 37 -5.61 16.33 16.06
C VAL A 37 -5.17 15.46 14.89
N CYS A 38 -4.25 15.95 14.07
CA CYS A 38 -3.52 15.11 13.11
C CYS A 38 -2.27 14.56 13.78
N ILE A 39 -2.20 13.23 13.92
CA ILE A 39 -0.98 12.54 14.31
C ILE A 39 -0.09 12.50 13.06
N ILE A 40 0.91 13.38 12.99
CA ILE A 40 1.99 13.25 12.02
C ILE A 40 3.01 12.29 12.64
N SER A 41 2.99 11.02 12.26
CA SER A 41 4.08 10.12 12.60
C SER A 41 5.29 10.50 11.74
N SER A 42 6.26 11.22 12.30
CA SER A 42 7.58 11.29 11.70
C SER A 42 8.20 9.90 11.78
N VAL A 43 8.33 9.23 10.63
CA VAL A 43 9.15 8.02 10.52
C VAL A 43 10.60 8.46 10.71
N GLU A 44 11.10 8.31 11.92
CA GLU A 44 12.51 8.43 12.22
C GLU A 44 13.22 7.31 11.43
N ARG A 45 13.89 7.68 10.32
CA ARG A 45 14.70 6.78 9.50
C ARG A 45 15.72 6.10 10.41
N LEU A 46 15.40 4.89 10.86
CA LEU A 46 16.37 3.99 11.45
C LEU A 46 17.38 3.65 10.35
N ALA A 47 18.61 4.14 10.51
CA ALA A 47 19.72 3.71 9.67
C ALA A 47 19.80 2.18 9.72
N MET A 48 19.48 1.53 8.61
CA MET A 48 19.60 0.09 8.46
C MET A 48 21.10 -0.28 8.37
N PRO A 49 21.53 -1.40 8.98
CA PRO A 49 22.94 -1.79 9.00
C PRO A 49 23.46 -2.05 7.58
N SER A 50 24.69 -1.59 7.35
CA SER A 50 25.44 -1.46 6.09
C SER A 50 25.68 -2.73 5.26
N ASN A 51 25.01 -3.84 5.53
CA ASN A 51 25.16 -5.09 4.78
C ASN A 51 24.08 -5.29 3.70
N GLU A 52 22.92 -4.62 3.77
CA GLU A 52 21.90 -4.67 2.70
C GLU A 52 22.23 -3.78 1.50
N GLU A 53 23.12 -2.79 1.66
CA GLU A 53 23.44 -1.82 0.59
C GLU A 53 24.06 -2.47 -0.65
N ASN A 54 24.62 -3.67 -0.53
CA ASN A 54 25.28 -4.35 -1.64
C ASN A 54 24.39 -5.40 -2.34
N THR A 55 23.28 -5.82 -1.73
CA THR A 55 22.43 -6.90 -2.28
C THR A 55 21.62 -6.46 -3.50
N PHE A 56 21.31 -5.17 -3.60
CA PHE A 56 20.45 -4.61 -4.66
C PHE A 56 21.13 -3.49 -5.45
N ALA A 57 22.47 -3.48 -5.49
CA ALA A 57 23.25 -2.40 -6.11
C ALA A 57 22.98 -2.23 -7.61
N ASP A 58 22.47 -3.27 -8.29
CA ASP A 58 22.11 -3.27 -9.70
C ASP A 58 20.70 -2.74 -9.99
N VAL A 59 19.90 -2.44 -8.95
CA VAL A 59 18.53 -1.92 -9.08
C VAL A 59 18.52 -0.41 -8.90
N HIS A 60 17.78 0.30 -9.76
CA HIS A 60 17.62 1.74 -9.62
C HIS A 60 17.03 2.12 -8.24
N PRO A 61 17.67 3.00 -7.43
CA PRO A 61 17.28 3.21 -6.03
C PRO A 61 15.82 3.61 -5.82
N PHE A 62 15.28 4.43 -6.73
CA PHE A 62 13.87 4.83 -6.66
C PHE A 62 12.90 3.67 -6.95
N LEU A 63 13.24 2.77 -7.87
CA LEU A 63 12.42 1.58 -8.13
C LEU A 63 12.47 0.63 -6.94
N LEU A 64 13.67 0.39 -6.40
CA LEU A 64 13.85 -0.42 -5.21
C LEU A 64 13.01 0.10 -4.04
N SER A 65 12.96 1.42 -3.82
CA SER A 65 12.11 2.02 -2.80
C SER A 65 10.62 1.70 -3.01
N LYS A 66 10.12 1.78 -4.25
CA LYS A 66 8.73 1.43 -4.57
C LYS A 66 8.44 -0.06 -4.36
N TRP A 67 9.35 -0.92 -4.80
CA TRP A 67 9.22 -2.38 -4.65
C TRP A 67 9.26 -2.82 -3.18
N LYS A 68 10.13 -2.21 -2.37
CA LYS A 68 10.14 -2.40 -0.91
C LYS A 68 8.84 -1.90 -0.28
N SER A 69 8.36 -0.75 -0.73
CA SER A 69 7.14 -0.18 -0.16
C SER A 69 5.91 -1.03 -0.45
N ILE A 70 5.72 -1.51 -1.68
CA ILE A 70 4.56 -2.36 -2.02
C ILE A 70 4.65 -3.73 -1.37
N PHE A 71 5.87 -4.28 -1.20
CA PHE A 71 6.09 -5.49 -0.42
C PHE A 71 5.50 -5.34 0.97
N ILE A 72 5.88 -4.29 1.71
CA ILE A 72 5.45 -4.07 3.09
C ILE A 72 3.96 -3.72 3.17
N THR A 73 3.47 -2.87 2.27
CA THR A 73 2.13 -2.29 2.42
C THR A 73 1.02 -3.18 1.86
N PHE A 74 1.28 -3.95 0.80
CA PHE A 74 0.25 -4.70 0.10
C PHE A 74 0.42 -6.21 0.19
N PHE A 75 1.65 -6.72 0.24
CA PHE A 75 1.91 -8.14 0.20
C PHE A 75 2.21 -8.74 1.59
N ASP A 76 3.03 -8.10 2.42
CA ASP A 76 3.30 -8.49 3.81
C ASP A 76 2.24 -7.88 4.75
N SER A 77 0.99 -8.29 4.55
CA SER A 77 -0.17 -7.74 5.25
C SER A 77 -0.16 -7.98 6.77
N ASN A 78 0.63 -8.96 7.24
CA ASN A 78 0.81 -9.29 8.64
C ASN A 78 2.09 -8.70 9.28
N ASN A 79 2.94 -8.03 8.50
CA ASN A 79 4.24 -7.43 8.90
C ASN A 79 5.26 -8.46 9.44
N SER A 80 5.25 -9.68 8.90
CA SER A 80 6.22 -10.74 9.22
C SER A 80 7.59 -10.53 8.57
N LYS A 81 7.69 -9.62 7.60
CA LYS A 81 8.85 -9.35 6.72
C LYS A 81 9.09 -10.42 5.64
N GLU A 82 8.13 -11.30 5.47
CA GLU A 82 8.06 -12.33 4.43
C GLU A 82 6.63 -12.34 3.90
N ILE A 83 6.42 -12.80 2.67
CA ILE A 83 5.08 -12.99 2.13
C ILE A 83 4.78 -14.48 2.18
N ASP A 84 3.72 -14.84 2.90
CA ASP A 84 3.23 -16.22 2.95
C ASP A 84 1.72 -16.30 2.64
N TRP A 85 1.17 -17.52 2.65
CA TRP A 85 -0.25 -17.73 2.40
C TRP A 85 -1.17 -16.97 3.37
N SER A 86 -0.73 -16.74 4.60
CA SER A 86 -1.50 -16.03 5.62
C SER A 86 -1.78 -14.58 5.23
N ASP A 87 -0.88 -13.94 4.48
CA ASP A 87 -1.10 -12.58 3.96
C ASP A 87 -2.22 -12.54 2.93
N PHE A 88 -2.20 -13.48 1.99
CA PHE A 88 -3.25 -13.66 0.98
C PHE A 88 -4.60 -14.00 1.62
N TYR A 89 -4.58 -14.84 2.66
CA TYR A 89 -5.77 -15.14 3.46
C TYR A 89 -6.28 -13.91 4.21
N LEU A 90 -5.40 -13.05 4.73
CA LEU A 90 -5.79 -11.84 5.45
C LEU A 90 -6.53 -10.84 4.54
N ILE A 91 -6.14 -10.73 3.28
CA ILE A 91 -6.91 -9.96 2.27
C ILE A 91 -8.32 -10.54 2.14
N THR A 92 -8.44 -11.86 2.03
CA THR A 92 -9.75 -12.55 1.94
C THR A 92 -10.63 -12.23 3.16
N LYS A 93 -10.05 -12.25 4.37
CA LYS A 93 -10.76 -11.88 5.59
C LYS A 93 -11.25 -10.42 5.54
N ARG A 94 -10.37 -9.47 5.20
CA ARG A 94 -10.70 -8.04 5.14
C ARG A 94 -11.77 -7.73 4.09
N VAL A 95 -11.73 -8.39 2.94
CA VAL A 95 -12.79 -8.30 1.91
C VAL A 95 -14.13 -8.76 2.47
N GLY A 96 -14.14 -9.84 3.27
CA GLY A 96 -15.35 -10.37 3.89
C GLY A 96 -15.92 -9.44 4.95
N ASP A 97 -15.04 -8.84 5.76
CA ASP A 97 -15.41 -7.87 6.78
C ASP A 97 -15.97 -6.58 6.15
N LEU A 98 -15.43 -6.14 5.01
CA LEU A 98 -15.81 -4.89 4.35
C LEU A 98 -17.05 -5.01 3.45
N TYR A 99 -17.10 -6.01 2.57
CA TYR A 99 -18.16 -6.16 1.57
C TYR A 99 -19.20 -7.23 1.94
N GLY A 100 -18.91 -8.07 2.94
CA GLY A 100 -19.75 -9.20 3.35
C GLY A 100 -19.35 -10.53 2.69
N VAL A 101 -19.59 -11.64 3.40
CA VAL A 101 -19.17 -13.00 3.00
C VAL A 101 -19.84 -13.55 1.75
N ASP A 102 -20.99 -12.99 1.38
CA ASP A 102 -21.80 -13.35 0.20
C ASP A 102 -21.65 -12.34 -0.94
N SER A 103 -20.78 -11.33 -0.81
CA SER A 103 -20.53 -10.34 -1.86
C SER A 103 -19.85 -10.94 -3.10
N GLU A 104 -20.04 -10.28 -4.24
CA GLU A 104 -19.35 -10.62 -5.48
C GLU A 104 -17.83 -10.46 -5.34
N GLN A 105 -17.39 -9.46 -4.59
CA GLN A 105 -15.98 -9.17 -4.26
C GLN A 105 -15.37 -10.34 -3.50
N MET A 106 -16.08 -10.87 -2.50
CA MET A 106 -15.65 -12.05 -1.77
C MET A 106 -15.64 -13.30 -2.68
N ARG A 107 -16.62 -13.47 -3.57
CA ARG A 107 -16.63 -14.57 -4.54
C ARG A 107 -15.45 -14.53 -5.50
N LEU A 108 -15.13 -13.34 -6.03
CA LEU A 108 -13.94 -13.09 -6.85
C LEU A 108 -12.67 -13.43 -6.06
N THR A 109 -12.57 -12.94 -4.84
CA THR A 109 -11.40 -13.11 -3.96
C THR A 109 -11.15 -14.58 -3.67
N ARG A 110 -12.17 -15.34 -3.21
CA ARG A 110 -12.05 -16.79 -3.00
C ARG A 110 -11.61 -17.57 -4.25
N LYS A 111 -12.06 -17.13 -5.42
CA LYS A 111 -11.72 -17.77 -6.70
C LYS A 111 -10.27 -17.49 -7.13
N ARG A 112 -9.74 -16.30 -6.84
CA ARG A 112 -8.45 -15.84 -7.38
C ARG A 112 -7.29 -15.97 -6.40
N MET A 113 -7.53 -15.95 -5.09
CA MET A 113 -6.46 -15.85 -4.10
C MET A 113 -5.48 -17.04 -4.13
N GLN A 114 -5.98 -18.28 -4.13
CA GLN A 114 -5.12 -19.46 -4.20
C GLN A 114 -4.32 -19.54 -5.51
N PRO A 115 -4.93 -19.41 -6.71
CA PRO A 115 -4.14 -19.39 -7.95
C PRO A 115 -3.10 -18.27 -8.04
N LEU A 116 -3.38 -17.09 -7.47
CA LEU A 116 -2.42 -15.99 -7.42
C LEU A 116 -1.23 -16.32 -6.51
N TRP A 117 -1.50 -16.92 -5.34
CA TRP A 117 -0.45 -17.38 -4.43
C TRP A 117 0.41 -18.47 -5.06
N ASP A 118 -0.20 -19.53 -5.58
CA ASP A 118 0.51 -20.67 -6.18
C ASP A 118 1.43 -20.19 -7.33
N GLY A 119 0.92 -19.28 -8.17
CA GLY A 119 1.72 -18.70 -9.26
C GLY A 119 2.84 -17.78 -8.77
N LEU A 120 2.68 -17.11 -7.62
CA LEU A 120 3.76 -16.31 -7.03
C LEU A 120 4.87 -17.22 -6.50
N VAL A 121 4.51 -18.27 -5.76
CA VAL A 121 5.46 -19.27 -5.25
C VAL A 121 6.23 -19.89 -6.40
N GLU A 122 5.54 -20.37 -7.44
CA GLU A 122 6.19 -20.98 -8.62
C GLU A 122 7.25 -20.05 -9.26
N LEU A 123 6.98 -18.74 -9.29
CA LEU A 123 7.80 -17.78 -10.01
C LEU A 123 8.85 -17.08 -9.15
N ALA A 124 8.62 -16.93 -7.84
CA ALA A 124 9.44 -16.11 -6.96
C ALA A 124 10.14 -16.89 -5.84
N ASP A 125 9.58 -18.02 -5.36
CA ASP A 125 10.17 -18.82 -4.28
C ASP A 125 11.36 -19.64 -4.81
N LEU A 126 12.57 -19.08 -4.68
CA LEU A 126 13.78 -19.69 -5.21
C LEU A 126 14.31 -20.79 -4.30
N ASN A 127 14.11 -20.63 -3.00
CA ASN A 127 14.63 -21.53 -1.97
C ASN A 127 13.66 -22.67 -1.61
N LYS A 128 12.40 -22.58 -2.06
CA LYS A 128 11.30 -23.54 -1.89
C LYS A 128 10.85 -23.72 -0.44
N ASP A 129 10.82 -22.64 0.33
CA ASP A 129 10.34 -22.63 1.71
C ASP A 129 8.88 -22.12 1.86
N GLU A 130 8.19 -21.89 0.74
CA GLU A 130 6.83 -21.35 0.65
C GLU A 130 6.70 -19.94 1.23
N LYS A 131 7.80 -19.19 1.29
CA LYS A 131 7.84 -17.81 1.79
C LYS A 131 8.63 -16.95 0.84
N ILE A 132 8.06 -15.83 0.41
CA ILE A 132 8.78 -14.90 -0.47
C ILE A 132 9.49 -13.86 0.38
N GLN A 133 10.82 -13.92 0.41
CA GLN A 133 11.61 -12.87 1.05
C GLN A 133 11.75 -11.64 0.14
N LEU A 134 12.13 -10.50 0.73
CA LEU A 134 12.32 -9.26 -0.03
C LEU A 134 13.31 -9.41 -1.20
N ALA A 135 14.35 -10.22 -1.04
CA ALA A 135 15.33 -10.45 -2.11
C ALA A 135 14.71 -11.17 -3.32
N GLU A 136 13.94 -12.23 -3.06
CA GLU A 136 13.21 -12.99 -4.08
C GLU A 136 12.15 -12.14 -4.78
N TRP A 137 11.44 -11.31 -4.01
CA TRP A 137 10.49 -10.32 -4.54
C TRP A 137 11.16 -9.33 -5.49
N VAL A 138 12.31 -8.76 -5.10
CA VAL A 138 13.06 -7.82 -5.94
C VAL A 138 13.57 -8.52 -7.21
N ASP A 139 14.09 -9.73 -7.09
CA ASP A 139 14.54 -10.51 -8.25
C ASP A 139 13.38 -10.87 -9.20
N PHE A 140 12.21 -11.18 -8.67
CA PHE A 140 10.97 -11.38 -9.44
C PHE A 140 10.59 -10.12 -10.24
N LEU A 141 10.65 -8.93 -9.62
CA LEU A 141 10.34 -7.67 -10.30
C LEU A 141 11.41 -7.23 -11.30
N LYS A 142 12.68 -7.58 -11.09
CA LYS A 142 13.74 -7.41 -12.11
C LYS A 142 13.46 -8.25 -13.35
N ARG A 143 13.03 -9.50 -13.15
CA ARG A 143 12.62 -10.40 -14.23
C ARG A 143 11.41 -9.85 -15.00
N CYS A 144 10.46 -9.23 -14.30
CA CYS A 144 9.39 -8.46 -14.92
C CYS A 144 9.92 -7.30 -15.80
N GLU A 145 10.79 -6.43 -15.24
CA GLU A 145 11.35 -5.28 -15.97
C GLU A 145 12.11 -5.71 -17.24
N ASN A 146 12.81 -6.84 -17.18
CA ASN A 146 13.55 -7.42 -18.30
C ASN A 146 12.65 -8.15 -19.33
N GLY A 147 11.33 -8.08 -19.17
CA GLY A 147 10.37 -8.59 -20.14
C GLY A 147 10.13 -10.10 -20.10
N GLN A 148 10.42 -10.78 -18.99
CA GLN A 148 10.11 -12.20 -18.87
C GLN A 148 8.60 -12.44 -18.85
N SER A 149 8.15 -13.29 -19.76
CA SER A 149 6.73 -13.37 -20.10
C SER A 149 5.85 -13.99 -19.01
N ALA A 150 6.40 -14.83 -18.14
CA ALA A 150 5.62 -15.51 -17.10
C ALA A 150 5.38 -14.58 -15.90
N GLU A 151 6.45 -13.95 -15.41
CA GLU A 151 6.42 -12.95 -14.34
C GLU A 151 5.57 -11.74 -14.74
N MET A 152 5.75 -11.24 -15.97
CA MET A 152 4.91 -10.15 -16.49
C MET A 152 3.45 -10.56 -16.66
N ARG A 153 3.16 -11.83 -16.97
CA ARG A 153 1.77 -12.30 -17.01
C ARG A 153 1.18 -12.33 -15.61
N TRP A 154 1.89 -12.88 -14.64
CA TRP A 154 1.44 -12.96 -13.25
C TRP A 154 1.15 -11.57 -12.67
N ILE A 155 2.07 -10.60 -12.85
CA ILE A 155 1.86 -9.25 -12.30
C ILE A 155 0.67 -8.54 -12.96
N GLN A 156 0.40 -8.80 -14.24
CA GLN A 156 -0.79 -8.30 -14.93
C GLN A 156 -2.07 -9.01 -14.47
N GLU A 157 -2.01 -10.30 -14.15
CA GLU A 157 -3.13 -11.02 -13.55
C GLU A 157 -3.48 -10.52 -12.15
N TYR A 158 -2.46 -10.22 -11.34
CA TYR A 158 -2.65 -9.59 -10.04
C TYR A 158 -3.23 -8.17 -10.19
N MET A 159 -2.70 -7.35 -11.11
CA MET A 159 -3.29 -6.05 -11.45
C MET A 159 -4.79 -6.15 -11.82
N ASN A 160 -5.14 -7.13 -12.67
CA ASN A 160 -6.53 -7.34 -13.07
C ASN A 160 -7.42 -7.70 -11.89
N PHE A 161 -6.92 -8.53 -10.97
CA PHE A 161 -7.62 -8.86 -9.74
C PHE A 161 -7.85 -7.61 -8.87
N ILE A 162 -6.83 -6.78 -8.64
CA ILE A 162 -6.97 -5.54 -7.86
C ILE A 162 -8.01 -4.62 -8.49
N PHE A 163 -7.95 -4.43 -9.81
CA PHE A 163 -8.93 -3.58 -10.51
C PHE A 163 -10.36 -4.07 -10.29
N GLN A 164 -10.61 -5.37 -10.49
CA GLN A 164 -11.94 -5.97 -10.29
C GLN A 164 -12.39 -5.99 -8.83
N LEU A 165 -11.45 -6.05 -7.89
CA LEU A 165 -11.75 -5.96 -6.47
C LEU A 165 -12.23 -4.54 -6.11
N PHE A 166 -11.64 -3.52 -6.73
CA PHE A 166 -11.94 -2.11 -6.46
C PHE A 166 -13.21 -1.64 -7.19
N ASP A 167 -13.40 -2.05 -8.46
CA ASP A 167 -14.59 -1.77 -9.28
C ASP A 167 -15.80 -2.56 -8.78
N VAL A 168 -16.38 -2.11 -7.67
CA VAL A 168 -17.50 -2.78 -6.99
C VAL A 168 -18.77 -2.68 -7.84
N SER A 169 -18.98 -1.56 -8.51
CA SER A 169 -20.12 -1.31 -9.39
C SER A 169 -20.09 -2.12 -10.69
N CYS A 170 -18.93 -2.70 -11.04
CA CYS A 170 -18.68 -3.41 -12.29
C CYS A 170 -18.89 -2.56 -13.54
N ASP A 171 -18.67 -1.24 -13.45
CA ASP A 171 -18.90 -0.31 -14.56
C ASP A 171 -17.63 -0.07 -15.42
N GLY A 172 -16.50 -0.70 -15.03
CA GLY A 172 -15.22 -0.58 -15.71
C GLY A 172 -14.43 0.66 -15.31
N LYS A 173 -14.84 1.35 -14.24
CA LYS A 173 -14.17 2.52 -13.66
C LYS A 173 -13.96 2.28 -12.17
N ILE A 174 -13.10 3.10 -11.60
CA ILE A 174 -12.92 3.19 -10.16
C ILE A 174 -13.22 4.63 -9.77
N ASP A 175 -14.31 4.81 -9.05
CA ASP A 175 -14.68 6.09 -8.44
C ASP A 175 -14.05 6.27 -7.05
N PHE A 176 -14.34 7.40 -6.40
CA PHE A 176 -13.75 7.74 -5.11
C PHE A 176 -14.12 6.76 -3.98
N PRO A 177 -15.42 6.46 -3.72
CA PRO A 177 -15.80 5.42 -2.77
C PRO A 177 -15.12 4.07 -3.02
N GLU A 178 -15.13 3.61 -4.28
CA GLU A 178 -14.54 2.34 -4.69
C GLU A 178 -13.04 2.28 -4.42
N TYR A 179 -12.30 3.33 -4.78
CA TYR A 179 -10.88 3.42 -4.49
C TYR A 179 -10.59 3.39 -3.00
N VAL A 180 -11.32 4.21 -2.21
CA VAL A 180 -11.10 4.28 -0.75
C VAL A 180 -11.37 2.94 -0.09
N ASP A 181 -12.47 2.27 -0.44
CA ASP A 181 -12.81 0.98 0.14
C ASP A 181 -11.83 -0.12 -0.30
N GLY A 182 -11.45 -0.14 -1.58
CA GLY A 182 -10.39 -1.00 -2.09
C GLY A 182 -9.08 -0.84 -1.29
N MET A 183 -8.65 0.40 -1.05
CA MET A 183 -7.44 0.71 -0.28
C MET A 183 -7.53 0.27 1.18
N LYS A 184 -8.72 0.29 1.80
CA LYS A 184 -8.94 -0.24 3.17
C LYS A 184 -8.71 -1.74 3.27
N THR A 185 -8.97 -2.51 2.20
CA THR A 185 -8.68 -3.97 2.20
C THR A 185 -7.18 -4.26 2.38
N TYR A 186 -6.32 -3.29 2.06
CA TYR A 186 -4.87 -3.33 2.27
C TYR A 186 -4.41 -2.57 3.52
N GLY A 187 -5.35 -2.10 4.35
CA GLY A 187 -5.02 -1.40 5.60
C GLY A 187 -4.57 0.04 5.41
N VAL A 188 -4.76 0.63 4.22
CA VAL A 188 -4.42 2.04 3.97
C VAL A 188 -5.49 2.94 4.57
N ALA A 189 -5.06 3.98 5.29
CA ALA A 189 -5.95 4.95 5.92
C ALA A 189 -6.71 5.78 4.88
N GLU A 190 -7.98 6.10 5.18
CA GLU A 190 -8.84 6.87 4.28
C GLU A 190 -8.24 8.22 3.86
N CYS A 191 -7.59 8.94 4.78
CA CYS A 191 -6.98 10.24 4.46
C CYS A 191 -5.84 10.10 3.42
N THR A 192 -5.07 9.02 3.50
CA THR A 192 -4.01 8.70 2.55
C THR A 192 -4.60 8.31 1.20
N ALA A 193 -5.61 7.43 1.19
CA ALA A 193 -6.32 7.03 -0.03
C ALA A 193 -6.97 8.24 -0.72
N ARG A 194 -7.62 9.13 0.03
CA ARG A 194 -8.23 10.35 -0.51
C ARG A 194 -7.22 11.22 -1.24
N ARG A 195 -6.10 11.52 -0.59
CA ARG A 195 -5.05 12.34 -1.20
C ARG A 195 -4.47 11.71 -2.46
N ALA A 196 -4.24 10.40 -2.44
CA ALA A 196 -3.78 9.68 -3.62
C ALA A 196 -4.79 9.77 -4.78
N PHE A 197 -6.08 9.61 -4.49
CA PHE A 197 -7.13 9.72 -5.49
C PHE A 197 -7.19 11.11 -6.13
N SER A 198 -7.09 12.17 -5.34
CA SER A 198 -7.01 13.55 -5.84
C SER A 198 -5.85 13.73 -6.82
N LEU A 199 -4.66 13.23 -6.46
CA LEU A 199 -3.46 13.32 -7.29
C LEU A 199 -3.57 12.52 -8.59
N ILE A 200 -4.26 11.38 -8.57
CA ILE A 200 -4.48 10.53 -9.76
C ILE A 200 -5.48 11.17 -10.72
N THR A 201 -6.55 11.75 -10.18
CA THR A 201 -7.69 12.25 -10.97
C THR A 201 -7.62 13.75 -11.27
N ASP A 202 -6.59 14.45 -10.76
CA ASP A 202 -6.49 15.91 -10.77
C ASP A 202 -7.74 16.60 -10.18
N ALA A 203 -8.40 15.92 -9.24
CA ALA A 203 -9.58 16.42 -8.56
C ALA A 203 -9.18 17.23 -7.32
N CYS A 204 -9.97 18.25 -7.00
CA CYS A 204 -9.84 18.95 -5.72
C CYS A 204 -10.13 17.98 -4.56
N ASP A 205 -9.36 18.06 -3.47
CA ASP A 205 -9.51 17.20 -2.26
C ASP A 205 -10.92 17.16 -1.64
N HIS A 206 -11.78 18.12 -1.98
CA HIS A 206 -13.13 18.25 -1.46
C HIS A 206 -14.24 18.03 -2.51
N ASP A 207 -13.89 17.73 -3.76
CA ASP A 207 -14.86 17.45 -4.83
C ASP A 207 -14.39 16.27 -5.71
N HIS A 208 -14.84 15.08 -5.34
CA HIS A 208 -14.60 13.84 -6.10
C HIS A 208 -15.86 13.34 -6.80
N ALA A 209 -16.96 14.09 -6.82
CA ALA A 209 -18.28 13.57 -7.19
C ALA A 209 -18.37 13.07 -8.63
N LYS A 210 -17.45 13.48 -9.50
CA LYS A 210 -17.37 13.07 -10.92
C LYS A 210 -16.00 12.51 -11.31
N ALA A 211 -15.09 12.40 -10.36
CA ALA A 211 -13.73 11.93 -10.60
C ALA A 211 -13.73 10.40 -10.60
N PHE A 212 -13.10 9.82 -11.63
CA PHE A 212 -12.92 8.38 -11.78
C PHE A 212 -11.70 8.13 -12.68
N PHE A 213 -11.20 6.91 -12.68
CA PHE A 213 -10.28 6.43 -13.71
C PHE A 213 -10.67 5.04 -14.19
N ASP A 214 -10.49 4.79 -15.48
CA ASP A 214 -10.86 3.52 -16.11
C ASP A 214 -9.75 2.47 -16.02
N LYS A 215 -10.04 1.25 -16.50
CA LYS A 215 -9.07 0.15 -16.54
C LYS A 215 -7.80 0.47 -17.32
N ALA A 216 -7.90 1.24 -18.41
CA ALA A 216 -6.73 1.61 -19.22
C ALA A 216 -5.81 2.55 -18.42
N THR A 217 -6.40 3.52 -17.73
CA THR A 217 -5.70 4.44 -16.83
C THR A 217 -5.08 3.68 -15.66
N PHE A 218 -5.82 2.77 -15.02
CA PHE A 218 -5.28 1.93 -13.94
C PHE A 218 -4.08 1.09 -14.39
N ASN A 219 -4.14 0.49 -15.57
CA ASN A 219 -3.02 -0.28 -16.14
C ASN A 219 -1.79 0.62 -16.36
N ASN A 220 -1.98 1.84 -16.87
CA ASN A 220 -0.90 2.79 -17.04
C ASN A 220 -0.28 3.22 -15.69
N LEU A 221 -1.12 3.55 -14.69
CA LEU A 221 -0.67 3.88 -13.34
C LEU A 221 0.10 2.72 -12.71
N TRP A 222 -0.37 1.48 -12.90
CA TRP A 222 0.31 0.27 -12.42
C TRP A 222 1.70 0.12 -13.01
N LYS A 223 1.82 0.25 -14.35
CA LYS A 223 3.12 0.20 -15.04
C LYS A 223 4.06 1.29 -14.56
N GLN A 224 3.55 2.51 -14.38
CA GLN A 224 4.33 3.62 -13.84
C GLN A 224 4.81 3.32 -12.43
N TYR A 225 3.93 2.83 -11.55
CA TYR A 225 4.27 2.47 -10.18
C TYR A 225 5.40 1.43 -10.15
N PHE A 226 5.25 0.31 -10.86
CA PHE A 226 6.24 -0.76 -10.78
C PHE A 226 7.54 -0.47 -11.55
N PHE A 227 7.50 0.24 -12.68
CA PHE A 227 8.65 0.24 -13.59
C PHE A 227 9.12 1.63 -14.03
N SER A 228 8.38 2.71 -13.76
CA SER A 228 8.85 4.06 -14.10
C SER A 228 9.95 4.51 -13.13
N LYS A 229 11.07 4.98 -13.68
CA LYS A 229 12.16 5.64 -12.93
C LYS A 229 11.87 7.13 -12.71
N ASP A 230 10.82 7.67 -13.33
CA ASP A 230 10.38 9.05 -13.15
C ASP A 230 9.67 9.25 -11.80
N LYS A 231 10.24 10.14 -10.99
CA LYS A 231 9.72 10.49 -9.66
C LYS A 231 8.42 11.29 -9.72
N LEU A 232 8.14 11.93 -10.86
CA LEU A 232 6.95 12.75 -11.05
C LEU A 232 5.79 11.99 -11.71
N ALA A 233 5.98 10.70 -12.03
CA ALA A 233 4.94 9.89 -12.63
C ALA A 233 3.73 9.74 -11.69
N THR A 234 2.53 10.06 -12.20
CA THR A 234 1.27 10.01 -11.44
C THR A 234 1.03 8.65 -10.79
N GLY A 235 1.43 7.56 -11.46
CA GLY A 235 1.32 6.20 -10.94
C GLY A 235 2.04 5.96 -9.62
N ASN A 236 3.02 6.80 -9.24
CA ASN A 236 3.67 6.71 -7.92
C ASN A 236 2.65 6.85 -6.76
N HIS A 237 1.50 7.49 -7.00
CA HIS A 237 0.44 7.67 -6.01
C HIS A 237 -0.58 6.52 -5.94
N LEU A 238 -0.51 5.54 -6.86
CA LEU A 238 -1.53 4.50 -7.02
C LEU A 238 -1.90 3.77 -5.72
N PHE A 239 -0.93 3.57 -4.84
CA PHE A 239 -1.09 2.82 -3.58
C PHE A 239 -0.92 3.67 -2.33
N GLY A 240 -1.29 4.96 -2.39
CA GLY A 240 -1.24 5.83 -1.21
C GLY A 240 0.17 6.33 -0.85
N LEU A 241 1.19 6.05 -1.68
CA LEU A 241 2.52 6.61 -1.48
C LEU A 241 2.55 8.08 -1.89
N VAL A 242 2.87 8.91 -0.92
CA VAL A 242 3.04 10.35 -1.06
C VAL A 242 4.35 10.72 -0.37
N GLU A 243 5.47 10.33 -0.97
CA GLU A 243 6.81 10.87 -0.62
C GLU A 243 7.65 11.13 -1.87
#